data_AF-A0A378QLX6-F1
#
_entry.id   AF-A0A378QLX6-F1
#
_cell.length_a   1.000
_cell.length_b   1.000
_cell.length_c   1.000
_cell.angle_alpha   90.00
_cell.angle_beta   90.00
_cell.angle_gamma   90.00
#
_symmetry.space_group_name_H-M   'P 1'
#
loop_
_entity.id
_entity.type
_entity.pdbx_description
1 polymer ?
#
loop_
_entity_poly.entity_id
_entity_poly.type
_entity_poly.pdbx_seq_one_letter_code
_entity_poly.pdbx_strand_id
1 'polypeptide(L)'
;MNVKMIRMLALMMVSGVSMTAHASPLLVSPDDHDRYQAGTYCMRESDVVRNMPSSLPKGTAHKQFVLDALCIKERIKPYLSATDTTIRYHAYRANAWVIYALHEDNENSLNGERDRAIEQTIYLLSLLDNAHLQVPDETTDKAKALLSETAIVSQNEQHPDFLDYRPDLWQKIATIKKHPRFDDVAHLIAESEIKLFWASQEYRTRGWRHANEHVKAVERYLDRADTVTK
;
A
#
# COMPACT_ATOMS: atom_id res chain seq x y z
N MET A 1 -58.89 -22.80 53.96
CA MET A 1 -58.12 -21.67 53.39
C MET A 1 -57.67 -22.06 51.99
N ASN A 2 -58.17 -21.39 50.94
CA ASN A 2 -57.35 -20.91 49.83
C ASN A 2 -58.19 -20.02 48.90
N VAL A 3 -57.62 -18.86 48.63
CA VAL A 3 -58.20 -17.69 47.96
C VAL A 3 -57.90 -17.75 46.46
N LYS A 4 -58.78 -17.12 45.67
CA LYS A 4 -58.73 -16.97 44.21
C LYS A 4 -57.47 -16.27 43.67
N MET A 5 -57.14 -16.65 42.44
CA MET A 5 -56.55 -15.89 41.30
C MET A 5 -55.13 -15.32 41.42
N ILE A 6 -54.31 -15.61 40.39
CA ILE A 6 -53.49 -14.65 39.61
C ILE A 6 -53.00 -15.35 38.32
N ARG A 7 -53.03 -14.62 37.19
CA ARG A 7 -52.41 -14.94 35.89
C ARG A 7 -50.91 -14.58 35.90
N MET A 8 -50.04 -15.40 35.31
CA MET A 8 -48.74 -15.04 34.69
C MET A 8 -48.22 -16.26 33.89
N LEU A 9 -47.98 -16.22 32.57
CA LEU A 9 -46.84 -15.67 31.79
C LEU A 9 -45.53 -16.50 31.93
N ALA A 10 -45.17 -17.27 30.89
CA ALA A 10 -43.81 -17.68 30.51
C ALA A 10 -43.91 -18.56 29.23
N LEU A 11 -43.48 -18.15 28.04
CA LEU A 11 -42.12 -17.94 27.50
C LEU A 11 -41.89 -19.00 26.40
N MET A 12 -42.12 -18.62 25.14
CA MET A 12 -41.75 -19.44 23.98
C MET A 12 -40.22 -19.44 23.85
N MET A 13 -39.61 -20.64 23.90
CA MET A 13 -38.19 -20.81 23.60
C MET A 13 -37.95 -20.64 22.10
N VAL A 14 -37.10 -19.67 21.79
CA VAL A 14 -36.47 -19.42 20.50
C VAL A 14 -35.54 -20.59 20.17
N SER A 15 -35.82 -21.31 19.08
CA SER A 15 -34.85 -22.21 18.45
C SER A 15 -34.28 -21.51 17.22
N GLY A 16 -33.28 -20.66 17.45
CA GLY A 16 -32.47 -20.09 16.38
C GLY A 16 -31.55 -21.16 15.82
N VAL A 17 -31.75 -21.54 14.56
CA VAL A 17 -30.74 -22.25 13.78
C VAL A 17 -29.56 -21.29 13.64
N SER A 18 -28.51 -21.51 14.43
CA SER A 18 -27.25 -20.80 14.31
C SER A 18 -26.57 -21.25 13.03
N MET A 19 -26.75 -20.49 11.95
CA MET A 19 -25.84 -20.56 10.82
C MET A 19 -24.52 -19.92 11.29
N THR A 20 -23.55 -20.76 11.64
CA THR A 20 -22.16 -20.32 11.76
C THR A 20 -21.68 -19.94 10.36
N ALA A 21 -21.94 -18.69 9.98
CA ALA A 21 -21.21 -18.05 8.90
C ALA A 21 -19.74 -18.06 9.33
N HIS A 22 -18.96 -18.94 8.69
CA HIS A 22 -17.52 -18.84 8.75
C HIS A 22 -17.19 -17.52 8.06
N ALA A 23 -16.85 -16.51 8.87
CA ALA A 23 -16.29 -15.28 8.37
C ALA A 23 -15.04 -15.66 7.57
N SER A 24 -15.14 -15.54 6.25
CA SER A 24 -13.97 -15.52 5.39
C SER A 24 -13.09 -14.36 5.85
N PRO A 25 -11.76 -14.51 5.85
CA PRO A 25 -10.89 -13.41 6.22
C PRO A 25 -11.18 -12.22 5.30
N LEU A 26 -11.27 -11.05 5.91
CA LEU A 26 -11.57 -9.76 5.28
C LEU A 26 -10.67 -9.53 4.07
N LEU A 27 -11.19 -9.87 2.89
CA LEU A 27 -10.84 -9.17 1.67
C LEU A 27 -11.44 -7.77 1.83
N VAL A 28 -10.64 -6.84 2.32
CA VAL A 28 -10.96 -5.42 2.21
C VAL A 28 -10.92 -5.11 0.71
N SER A 29 -12.09 -5.02 0.10
CA SER A 29 -12.22 -4.52 -1.27
C SER A 29 -11.64 -3.10 -1.31
N PRO A 30 -10.76 -2.77 -2.26
CA PRO A 30 -10.23 -1.42 -2.40
C PRO A 30 -11.28 -0.37 -2.81
N ASP A 31 -12.55 -0.75 -2.97
CA ASP A 31 -13.68 0.16 -3.21
C ASP A 31 -14.03 1.07 -2.01
N ASP A 32 -13.48 0.81 -0.81
CA ASP A 32 -13.76 1.60 0.42
C ASP A 32 -12.57 2.46 0.87
N HIS A 33 -11.53 2.60 0.03
CA HIS A 33 -10.48 3.60 0.24
C HIS A 33 -10.92 4.94 -0.34
N ASP A 34 -10.68 6.02 0.40
CA ASP A 34 -10.93 7.39 -0.08
C ASP A 34 -10.21 7.58 -1.42
N ARG A 35 -10.99 7.58 -2.51
CA ARG A 35 -10.52 7.91 -3.86
C ARG A 35 -9.73 9.21 -3.80
N TYR A 36 -8.68 9.32 -4.60
CA TYR A 36 -7.83 10.51 -4.61
C TYR A 36 -8.66 11.81 -4.68
N GLN A 37 -8.43 12.72 -3.73
CA GLN A 37 -9.12 14.01 -3.65
C GLN A 37 -8.15 15.17 -3.90
N ALA A 38 -8.24 15.76 -5.10
CA ALA A 38 -7.37 16.87 -5.48
C ALA A 38 -7.44 18.04 -4.48
N GLY A 39 -6.27 18.53 -4.05
CA GLY A 39 -6.12 19.68 -3.14
C GLY A 39 -6.15 19.36 -1.65
N THR A 40 -6.27 18.10 -1.25
CA THR A 40 -6.47 17.73 0.16
C THR A 40 -5.20 17.33 0.91
N TYR A 41 -4.11 17.03 0.19
CA TYR A 41 -2.94 16.36 0.79
C TYR A 41 -1.85 17.32 1.25
N CYS A 42 -1.92 18.59 0.83
CA CYS A 42 -1.08 19.69 1.31
C CYS A 42 -1.87 20.49 2.37
N MET A 43 -1.67 20.24 3.66
CA MET A 43 -2.49 20.87 4.71
C MET A 43 -2.02 22.27 5.16
N ARG A 44 -0.76 22.66 4.92
CA ARG A 44 -0.24 24.00 5.23
C ARG A 44 0.76 24.50 4.19
N GLU A 45 0.89 25.81 4.05
CA GLU A 45 1.92 26.47 3.25
C GLU A 45 3.35 26.13 3.73
N SER A 46 3.51 25.70 4.98
CA SER A 46 4.74 25.14 5.53
C SER A 46 4.99 23.65 5.19
N ASP A 47 3.93 22.94 4.79
CA ASP A 47 3.94 21.55 4.34
C ASP A 47 4.10 21.47 2.81
N VAL A 48 3.90 22.60 2.11
CA VAL A 48 4.56 22.85 0.83
C VAL A 48 6.05 22.76 1.12
N VAL A 49 6.64 21.64 0.70
CA VAL A 49 8.02 21.23 0.95
C VAL A 49 8.91 22.47 1.05
N ARG A 50 9.66 22.65 2.15
CA ARG A 50 10.62 23.78 2.32
C ARG A 50 11.60 23.92 1.13
N ASN A 51 11.69 22.89 0.30
CA ASN A 51 12.50 22.77 -0.92
C ASN A 51 11.66 22.49 -2.19
N MET A 52 10.34 22.73 -2.18
CA MET A 52 9.58 22.76 -3.42
C MET A 52 10.04 24.00 -4.20
N PRO A 53 10.31 23.89 -5.50
CA PRO A 53 10.48 25.10 -6.29
C PRO A 53 9.20 25.93 -6.10
N SER A 54 9.36 27.22 -5.82
CA SER A 54 8.27 28.19 -5.56
C SER A 54 7.21 28.24 -6.66
N SER A 55 7.50 27.61 -7.79
CA SER A 55 6.56 27.22 -8.82
C SER A 55 6.95 25.86 -9.39
N LEU A 56 5.97 25.02 -9.71
CA LEU A 56 6.21 23.84 -10.55
C LEU A 56 6.82 24.29 -11.90
N PRO A 57 7.69 23.46 -12.52
CA PRO A 57 8.28 23.76 -13.82
C PRO A 57 7.23 24.24 -14.85
N LYS A 58 7.64 25.18 -15.70
CA LYS A 58 6.76 25.66 -16.78
C LYS A 58 6.43 24.48 -17.71
N GLY A 59 5.14 24.25 -17.93
CA GLY A 59 4.65 23.14 -18.76
C GLY A 59 4.18 21.91 -17.98
N THR A 60 4.26 21.90 -16.64
CA THR A 60 3.66 20.83 -15.84
C THR A 60 2.15 20.75 -16.07
N ALA A 61 1.71 19.63 -16.64
CA ALA A 61 0.31 19.22 -16.70
C ALA A 61 -0.17 18.80 -15.30
N HIS A 62 -1.50 18.72 -15.11
CA HIS A 62 -2.14 18.27 -13.87
C HIS A 62 -1.51 18.82 -12.58
N LYS A 63 -1.22 20.13 -12.54
CA LYS A 63 -0.45 20.78 -11.47
C LYS A 63 -0.91 20.41 -10.06
N GLN A 64 -2.23 20.33 -9.82
CA GLN A 64 -2.75 19.99 -8.51
C GLN A 64 -2.35 18.57 -8.08
N PHE A 65 -2.46 17.59 -8.99
CA PHE A 65 -2.01 16.22 -8.74
C PHE A 65 -0.51 16.16 -8.42
N VAL A 66 0.30 16.87 -9.19
CA VAL A 66 1.75 16.91 -8.95
C VAL A 66 2.06 17.54 -7.58
N LEU A 67 1.35 18.61 -7.18
CA LEU A 67 1.50 19.20 -5.85
C LEU A 67 1.14 18.20 -4.75
N ASP A 68 -0.03 17.56 -4.86
CA ASP A 68 -0.54 16.61 -3.88
C ASP A 68 0.40 15.40 -3.73
N ALA A 69 0.85 14.81 -4.84
CA ALA A 69 1.81 13.70 -4.84
C ALA A 69 3.15 14.08 -4.18
N LEU A 70 3.61 15.32 -4.37
CA LEU A 70 4.83 15.80 -3.72
C LEU A 70 4.63 16.04 -2.21
N CYS A 71 3.47 16.55 -1.79
CA CYS A 71 3.12 16.65 -0.36
C CYS A 71 3.01 15.28 0.31
N ILE A 72 2.40 14.30 -0.37
CA ILE A 72 2.33 12.91 0.09
C ILE A 72 3.75 12.34 0.27
N LYS A 73 4.66 12.56 -0.69
CA LYS A 73 6.07 12.15 -0.57
C LYS A 73 6.75 12.78 0.64
N GLU A 74 6.48 14.04 0.93
CA GLU A 74 7.03 14.71 2.12
C GLU A 74 6.53 14.07 3.41
N ARG A 75 5.23 13.76 3.49
CA ARG A 75 4.61 13.09 4.64
C ARG A 75 5.16 11.68 4.89
N ILE A 76 5.62 10.98 3.85
CA ILE A 76 6.22 9.64 3.98
C ILE A 76 7.61 9.68 4.63
N LYS A 77 8.37 10.79 4.48
CA LYS A 77 9.78 10.85 4.88
C LYS A 77 10.09 10.43 6.33
N PRO A 78 9.32 10.86 7.36
CA PRO A 78 9.60 10.45 8.74
C PRO A 78 9.58 8.93 8.92
N TYR A 79 8.73 8.23 8.17
CA TYR A 79 8.58 6.77 8.24
C TYR A 79 9.72 6.00 7.58
N LEU A 80 10.44 6.63 6.63
CA LEU A 80 11.62 6.02 6.01
C LEU A 80 12.77 5.78 7.00
N SER A 81 12.76 6.48 8.13
CA SER A 81 13.74 6.35 9.22
C SER A 81 13.16 5.70 10.48
N ALA A 82 11.98 5.09 10.42
CA ALA A 82 11.36 4.43 11.57
C ALA A 82 12.26 3.29 12.11
N THR A 83 12.25 3.03 13.41
CA THR A 83 13.00 1.90 13.98
C THR A 83 12.37 0.55 13.62
N ASP A 84 11.04 0.52 13.49
CA ASP A 84 10.26 -0.65 13.09
C ASP A 84 10.46 -0.96 11.59
N THR A 85 10.94 -2.17 11.30
CA THR A 85 11.22 -2.65 9.93
C THR A 85 9.98 -2.66 9.06
N THR A 86 8.83 -3.08 9.60
CA THR A 86 7.57 -3.16 8.87
C THR A 86 7.13 -1.75 8.46
N ILE A 87 7.19 -0.79 9.39
CA ILE A 87 6.91 0.62 9.09
C ILE A 87 7.84 1.13 7.98
N ARG A 88 9.16 0.93 8.10
CA ARG A 88 10.11 1.39 7.06
C ARG A 88 9.84 0.75 5.71
N TYR A 89 9.66 -0.57 5.67
CA TYR A 89 9.39 -1.32 4.45
C TYR A 89 8.14 -0.78 3.73
N HIS A 90 7.04 -0.57 4.43
CA HIS A 90 5.83 -0.02 3.84
C HIS A 90 5.96 1.45 3.46
N ALA A 91 6.76 2.23 4.19
CA ALA A 91 7.10 3.60 3.79
C ALA A 91 7.90 3.63 2.47
N TYR A 92 8.85 2.71 2.27
CA TYR A 92 9.55 2.57 0.99
C TYR A 92 8.59 2.17 -0.13
N ARG A 93 7.64 1.26 0.12
CA ARG A 93 6.60 0.89 -0.86
C ARG A 93 5.71 2.09 -1.23
N ALA A 94 5.23 2.84 -0.24
CA ALA A 94 4.44 4.04 -0.46
C ALA A 94 5.20 5.06 -1.31
N ASN A 95 6.49 5.31 -0.99
CA ASN A 95 7.34 6.20 -1.76
C ASN A 95 7.54 5.72 -3.21
N ALA A 96 7.71 4.41 -3.42
CA ALA A 96 7.83 3.85 -4.76
C ALA A 96 6.53 3.97 -5.57
N TRP A 97 5.36 3.75 -4.95
CA TRP A 97 4.06 3.90 -5.60
C TRP A 97 3.79 5.33 -6.07
N VAL A 98 4.06 6.34 -5.25
CA VAL A 98 3.86 7.74 -5.67
C VAL A 98 4.86 8.20 -6.72
N ILE A 99 6.08 7.64 -6.73
CA ILE A 99 7.01 7.83 -7.85
C ILE A 99 6.43 7.23 -9.14
N TYR A 100 5.83 6.04 -9.06
CA TYR A 100 5.16 5.42 -10.20
C TYR A 100 3.94 6.24 -10.66
N ALA A 101 3.12 6.75 -9.73
CA ALA A 101 1.99 7.62 -10.05
C ALA A 101 2.42 8.91 -10.78
N LEU A 102 3.51 9.56 -10.31
CA LEU A 102 4.10 10.72 -10.99
C LEU A 102 4.63 10.39 -12.38
N HIS A 103 5.16 9.18 -12.58
CA HIS A 103 5.59 8.72 -13.90
C HIS A 103 4.40 8.56 -14.85
N GLU A 104 3.36 7.82 -14.44
CA GLU A 104 2.16 7.60 -15.25
C GLU A 104 1.44 8.91 -15.59
N ASP A 105 1.44 9.89 -14.69
CA ASP A 105 0.91 11.23 -14.96
C ASP A 105 1.72 11.96 -16.04
N ASN A 106 3.05 11.89 -15.99
CA ASN A 106 3.92 12.51 -16.98
C ASN A 106 3.83 11.82 -18.35
N GLU A 107 3.61 10.51 -18.39
CA GLU A 107 3.34 9.75 -19.61
C GLU A 107 1.94 10.01 -20.18
N ASN A 108 1.10 10.77 -19.45
CA ASN A 108 -0.32 10.98 -19.75
C ASN A 108 -1.06 9.66 -20.01
N SER A 109 -0.79 8.68 -19.15
CA SER A 109 -1.30 7.33 -19.27
C SER A 109 -2.83 7.29 -19.18
N LEU A 110 -3.48 6.65 -20.14
CA LEU A 110 -4.96 6.60 -20.25
C LEU A 110 -5.59 5.40 -19.53
N ASN A 111 -4.78 4.55 -18.90
CA ASN A 111 -5.20 3.26 -18.35
C ASN A 111 -5.60 3.30 -16.86
N GLY A 112 -5.63 4.49 -16.24
CA GLY A 112 -5.99 4.65 -14.83
C GLY A 112 -4.91 4.19 -13.84
N GLU A 113 -3.71 3.80 -14.30
CA GLU A 113 -2.63 3.34 -13.43
C GLU A 113 -2.08 4.45 -12.53
N ARG A 114 -2.12 5.71 -12.99
CA ARG A 114 -1.84 6.88 -12.14
C ARG A 114 -2.73 6.90 -10.90
N ASP A 115 -4.05 6.78 -11.11
CA ASP A 115 -5.05 6.90 -10.04
C ASP A 115 -4.92 5.71 -9.07
N ARG A 116 -4.75 4.49 -9.61
CA ARG A 116 -4.47 3.30 -8.79
C ARG A 116 -3.21 3.47 -7.94
N ALA A 117 -2.11 3.94 -8.54
CA ALA A 117 -0.84 4.09 -7.84
C ALA A 117 -0.90 5.14 -6.73
N ILE A 118 -1.61 6.26 -6.94
CA ILE A 118 -1.76 7.27 -5.88
C ILE A 118 -2.68 6.77 -4.77
N GLU A 119 -3.76 6.04 -5.09
CA GLU A 119 -4.66 5.43 -4.11
C GLU A 119 -3.91 4.41 -3.24
N GLN A 120 -3.05 3.58 -3.83
CA GLN A 120 -2.18 2.68 -3.06
C GLN A 120 -1.22 3.42 -2.13
N THR A 121 -0.71 4.58 -2.57
CA THR A 121 0.13 5.41 -1.71
C THR A 121 -0.67 5.96 -0.54
N ILE A 122 -1.87 6.49 -0.78
CA ILE A 122 -2.74 7.09 0.25
C ILE A 122 -3.15 6.02 1.27
N TYR A 123 -3.48 4.82 0.81
CA TYR A 123 -3.78 3.69 1.68
C TYR A 123 -2.60 3.33 2.59
N LEU A 124 -1.40 3.16 2.02
CA LEU A 124 -0.23 2.86 2.83
C LEU A 124 0.11 4.00 3.79
N LEU A 125 -0.03 5.26 3.36
CA LEU A 125 0.21 6.42 4.22
C LEU A 125 -0.78 6.47 5.39
N SER A 126 -2.06 6.17 5.18
CA SER A 126 -3.04 6.14 6.26
C SER A 126 -2.74 5.02 7.26
N LEU A 127 -2.30 3.84 6.80
CA LEU A 127 -1.83 2.78 7.69
C LEU A 127 -0.59 3.19 8.47
N LEU A 128 0.38 3.86 7.83
CA LEU A 128 1.60 4.34 8.48
C LEU A 128 1.29 5.40 9.54
N ASP A 129 0.43 6.37 9.21
CA ASP A 129 0.00 7.41 10.14
C ASP A 129 -0.61 6.80 11.41
N ASN A 130 -1.49 5.81 11.26
CA ASN A 130 -2.12 5.14 12.41
C ASN A 130 -1.15 4.20 13.16
N ALA A 131 -0.35 3.40 12.46
CA ALA A 131 0.59 2.47 13.08
C ALA A 131 1.75 3.16 13.81
N HIS A 132 2.08 4.39 13.39
CA HIS A 132 3.12 5.20 14.02
C HIS A 132 2.64 5.91 15.29
N LEU A 133 1.34 6.03 15.51
CA LEU A 133 0.82 6.51 16.79
C LEU A 133 1.34 5.55 17.86
N GLN A 134 2.22 6.04 18.74
CA GLN A 134 2.77 5.23 19.85
C GLN A 134 1.74 5.07 20.98
N VAL A 135 0.45 5.08 20.64
CA VAL A 135 -0.68 4.96 21.54
C VAL A 135 -1.18 3.52 21.46
N PRO A 136 -1.22 2.77 22.58
CA PRO A 136 -1.80 1.43 22.58
C PRO A 136 -3.32 1.53 22.47
N ASP A 137 -3.86 1.53 21.26
CA ASP A 137 -5.28 1.48 20.97
C ASP A 137 -5.61 0.48 19.86
N GLU A 138 -6.89 0.10 19.77
CA GLU A 138 -7.39 -0.88 18.78
C GLU A 138 -7.06 -0.47 17.34
N THR A 139 -7.08 0.84 17.05
CA THR A 139 -6.77 1.40 15.73
C THR A 139 -5.31 1.17 15.35
N THR A 140 -4.39 1.44 16.27
CA THR A 140 -2.94 1.27 16.09
C THR A 140 -2.59 -0.21 15.93
N ASP A 141 -3.17 -1.08 16.76
CA ASP A 141 -2.93 -2.52 16.69
C ASP A 141 -3.46 -3.11 15.37
N LYS A 142 -4.66 -2.68 14.94
CA LYS A 142 -5.23 -3.06 13.65
C LYS A 142 -4.37 -2.57 12.48
N ALA A 143 -3.87 -1.34 12.52
CA ALA A 143 -3.01 -0.81 11.47
C ALA A 143 -1.70 -1.60 11.34
N LYS A 144 -1.07 -1.97 12.47
CA LYS A 144 0.15 -2.80 12.47
C LYS A 144 -0.12 -4.22 11.95
N ALA A 145 -1.26 -4.81 12.30
CA ALA A 145 -1.68 -6.10 11.77
C ALA A 145 -1.87 -6.04 10.24
N LEU A 146 -2.59 -5.02 9.75
CA LEU A 146 -2.82 -4.81 8.32
C LEU A 146 -1.52 -4.58 7.54
N LEU A 147 -0.58 -3.81 8.08
CA LEU A 147 0.74 -3.66 7.45
C LEU A 147 1.46 -5.01 7.36
N SER A 148 1.45 -5.80 8.44
CA SER A 148 2.08 -7.12 8.47
C SER A 148 1.45 -8.09 7.47
N GLU A 149 0.12 -8.04 7.28
CA GLU A 149 -0.60 -8.81 6.27
C GLU A 149 -0.36 -8.31 4.84
N THR A 150 -0.28 -6.99 4.65
CA THR A 150 0.04 -6.34 3.35
C THR A 150 1.47 -6.63 2.92
N ALA A 151 2.35 -7.01 3.85
CA ALA A 151 3.67 -7.54 3.54
C ALA A 151 3.60 -8.94 2.93
N ILE A 152 2.52 -9.70 3.12
CA ILE A 152 2.35 -11.08 2.65
C ILE A 152 1.41 -11.12 1.42
N VAL A 153 0.32 -10.36 1.46
CA VAL A 153 -0.66 -10.26 0.39
C VAL A 153 -0.23 -9.14 -0.54
N SER A 154 0.34 -9.54 -1.67
CA SER A 154 0.40 -8.66 -2.81
C SER A 154 -1.03 -8.22 -3.12
N GLN A 155 -1.30 -6.92 -3.21
CA GLN A 155 -2.56 -6.36 -3.72
C GLN A 155 -2.74 -6.62 -5.24
N ASN A 156 -2.21 -7.75 -5.70
CA ASN A 156 -2.19 -8.28 -7.06
C ASN A 156 -3.42 -9.13 -7.35
N GLU A 157 -4.33 -9.32 -6.38
CA GLU A 157 -5.57 -10.07 -6.61
C GLU A 157 -6.47 -9.43 -7.67
N GLN A 158 -6.23 -8.16 -8.03
CA GLN A 158 -6.95 -7.50 -9.11
C GLN A 158 -6.37 -7.75 -10.51
N HIS A 159 -5.17 -8.35 -10.60
CA HIS A 159 -4.57 -8.80 -11.86
C HIS A 159 -3.76 -10.09 -11.63
N PRO A 160 -4.41 -11.28 -11.65
CA PRO A 160 -3.71 -12.54 -11.44
C PRO A 160 -2.52 -12.74 -12.41
N ASP A 161 -2.64 -12.26 -13.65
CA ASP A 161 -1.58 -12.30 -14.68
C ASP A 161 -0.29 -11.55 -14.30
N PHE A 162 -0.34 -10.67 -13.29
CA PHE A 162 0.83 -9.92 -12.85
C PHE A 162 1.85 -10.78 -12.10
N LEU A 163 1.37 -11.69 -11.24
CA LEU A 163 2.25 -12.62 -10.53
C LEU A 163 2.95 -13.60 -11.49
N ASP A 164 2.35 -13.82 -12.66
CA ASP A 164 2.93 -14.64 -13.74
C ASP A 164 4.04 -13.92 -14.51
N TYR A 165 4.16 -12.59 -14.37
CA TYR A 165 5.26 -11.84 -14.99
C TYR A 165 6.54 -11.95 -14.15
N ARG A 166 7.56 -12.64 -14.69
CA ARG A 166 8.85 -12.90 -14.03
C ARG A 166 8.69 -13.53 -12.63
N PRO A 167 8.09 -14.73 -12.54
CA PRO A 167 7.86 -15.42 -11.26
C PRO A 167 9.18 -15.72 -10.52
N ASP A 168 10.29 -15.84 -11.24
CA ASP A 168 11.63 -15.98 -10.68
C ASP A 168 12.03 -14.79 -9.80
N LEU A 169 11.70 -13.56 -10.21
CA LEU A 169 12.00 -12.34 -9.45
C LEU A 169 11.09 -12.22 -8.22
N TRP A 170 9.80 -12.55 -8.36
CA TRP A 170 8.87 -12.62 -7.22
C TRP A 170 9.32 -13.63 -6.17
N GLN A 171 9.78 -14.80 -6.61
CA GLN A 171 10.29 -15.83 -5.71
C GLN A 171 11.57 -15.37 -4.97
N LYS A 172 12.46 -14.64 -5.66
CA LYS A 172 13.66 -14.08 -5.05
C LYS A 172 13.31 -13.02 -3.99
N ILE A 173 12.38 -12.11 -4.31
CA ILE A 173 11.80 -11.13 -3.35
C ILE A 173 11.25 -11.86 -2.11
N ALA A 174 10.40 -12.87 -2.31
CA ALA A 174 9.77 -13.61 -1.21
C ALA A 174 10.78 -14.36 -0.34
N THR A 175 11.88 -14.84 -0.95
CA THR A 175 12.99 -15.47 -0.23
C THR A 175 13.72 -14.45 0.66
N ILE A 176 14.07 -13.28 0.12
CA ILE A 176 14.82 -12.26 0.86
C ILE A 176 14.00 -11.70 2.03
N LYS A 177 12.68 -11.55 1.89
CA LYS A 177 11.78 -11.09 2.97
C LYS A 177 11.79 -11.98 4.21
N LYS A 178 12.13 -13.26 4.05
CA LYS A 178 12.24 -14.23 5.15
C LYS A 178 13.64 -14.28 5.76
N HIS A 179 14.61 -13.59 5.17
CA HIS A 179 15.98 -13.61 5.65
C HIS A 179 16.13 -12.79 6.95
N PRO A 180 16.93 -13.23 7.95
CA PRO A 180 17.12 -12.49 9.20
C PRO A 180 17.64 -11.05 9.02
N ARG A 181 18.32 -10.79 7.90
CA ARG A 181 18.85 -9.47 7.52
C ARG A 181 17.91 -8.67 6.61
N PHE A 182 16.62 -9.03 6.53
CA PHE A 182 15.65 -8.28 5.73
C PHE A 182 15.64 -6.79 6.08
N ASP A 183 15.84 -6.45 7.35
CA ASP A 183 15.91 -5.09 7.86
C ASP A 183 16.90 -4.19 7.09
N ASP A 184 18.07 -4.74 6.76
CA ASP A 184 19.15 -4.05 6.05
C ASP A 184 18.80 -3.75 4.58
N VAL A 185 17.89 -4.55 4.00
CA VAL A 185 17.57 -4.54 2.56
C VAL A 185 16.11 -4.19 2.26
N ALA A 186 15.33 -3.83 3.29
CA ALA A 186 13.90 -3.57 3.17
C ALA A 186 13.56 -2.56 2.06
N HIS A 187 14.38 -1.51 1.90
CA HIS A 187 14.22 -0.52 0.83
C HIS A 187 14.35 -1.11 -0.57
N LEU A 188 15.36 -1.96 -0.81
CA LEU A 188 15.59 -2.60 -2.11
C LEU A 188 14.43 -3.52 -2.47
N ILE A 189 13.90 -4.23 -1.47
CA ILE A 189 12.80 -5.17 -1.68
C ILE A 189 11.49 -4.43 -1.96
N ALA A 190 11.17 -3.40 -1.17
CA ALA A 190 10.01 -2.55 -1.41
C ALA A 190 10.03 -1.92 -2.82
N GLU A 191 11.17 -1.35 -3.22
CA GLU A 191 11.32 -0.76 -4.56
C GLU A 191 11.25 -1.82 -5.67
N SER A 192 11.78 -3.02 -5.44
CA SER A 192 11.74 -4.13 -6.39
C SER A 192 10.31 -4.58 -6.69
N GLU A 193 9.46 -4.71 -5.66
CA GLU A 193 8.06 -5.12 -5.84
C GLU A 193 7.31 -4.13 -6.75
N ILE A 194 7.42 -2.83 -6.48
CA ILE A 194 6.71 -1.80 -7.26
C ILE A 194 7.32 -1.64 -8.65
N LYS A 195 8.65 -1.77 -8.79
CA LYS A 195 9.30 -1.72 -10.10
C LYS A 195 8.96 -2.93 -10.95
N LEU A 196 8.76 -4.10 -10.34
CA LEU A 196 8.32 -5.30 -11.05
C LEU A 196 6.85 -5.18 -11.49
N PHE A 197 6.01 -4.54 -10.68
CA PHE A 197 4.67 -4.08 -11.10
C PHE A 197 4.71 -3.22 -12.35
N TRP A 198 5.48 -2.14 -12.29
CA TRP A 198 5.65 -1.23 -13.41
C TRP A 198 6.15 -1.96 -14.66
N ALA A 199 7.14 -2.85 -14.52
CA ALA A 199 7.62 -3.67 -15.63
C ALA A 199 6.50 -4.51 -16.29
N SER A 200 5.61 -5.11 -15.48
CA SER A 200 4.44 -5.85 -16.00
C SER A 200 3.49 -4.94 -16.78
N GLN A 201 3.20 -3.74 -16.26
CA GLN A 201 2.28 -2.81 -16.92
C GLN A 201 2.83 -2.36 -18.28
N GLU A 202 4.10 -2.00 -18.32
CA GLU A 202 4.80 -1.64 -19.56
C GLU A 202 4.88 -2.82 -20.53
N TYR A 203 5.11 -4.04 -20.03
CA TYR A 203 5.13 -5.23 -20.89
C TYR A 203 3.76 -5.46 -21.56
N ARG A 204 2.67 -5.37 -20.78
CA ARG A 204 1.31 -5.58 -21.28
C ARG A 204 0.88 -4.52 -22.29
N THR A 205 1.29 -3.27 -22.10
CA THR A 205 0.80 -2.14 -22.90
C THR A 205 1.73 -1.76 -24.06
N ARG A 206 3.05 -1.90 -23.88
CA ARG A 206 4.09 -1.43 -24.82
C ARG A 206 5.15 -2.47 -25.15
N GLY A 207 5.08 -3.66 -24.54
CA GLY A 207 5.96 -4.80 -24.83
C GLY A 207 7.33 -4.75 -24.17
N TRP A 208 8.15 -5.77 -24.48
CA TRP A 208 9.44 -6.02 -23.83
C TRP A 208 10.41 -4.83 -23.85
N ARG A 209 10.46 -4.07 -24.95
CA ARG A 209 11.41 -2.96 -25.08
C ARG A 209 11.25 -1.92 -23.96
N HIS A 210 10.01 -1.67 -23.54
CA HIS A 210 9.68 -0.73 -22.47
C HIS A 210 9.84 -1.38 -21.09
N ALA A 211 9.38 -2.63 -20.94
CA ALA A 211 9.49 -3.34 -19.67
C ALA A 211 10.94 -3.64 -19.22
N ASN A 212 11.85 -3.86 -20.17
CA ASN A 212 13.21 -4.36 -19.91
C ASN A 212 14.02 -3.44 -19.00
N GLU A 213 13.86 -2.12 -19.09
CA GLU A 213 14.60 -1.21 -18.21
C GLU A 213 14.18 -1.33 -16.74
N HIS A 214 12.90 -1.58 -16.48
CA HIS A 214 12.37 -1.79 -15.14
C HIS A 214 12.77 -3.17 -14.60
N VAL A 215 12.71 -4.21 -15.44
CA VAL A 215 13.23 -5.54 -15.10
C VAL A 215 14.70 -5.47 -14.69
N LYS A 216 15.55 -4.81 -15.48
CA LYS A 216 16.97 -4.64 -15.14
C LYS A 216 17.19 -3.85 -13.85
N ALA A 217 16.30 -2.91 -13.53
CA ALA A 217 16.37 -2.20 -12.26
C ALA A 217 16.09 -3.14 -11.09
N VAL A 218 15.04 -3.97 -11.19
CA VAL A 218 14.72 -5.02 -10.20
C VAL A 218 15.90 -5.96 -10.01
N GLU A 219 16.48 -6.48 -11.10
CA GLU A 219 17.64 -7.38 -11.04
C GLU A 219 18.81 -6.74 -10.27
N ARG A 220 19.15 -5.47 -10.54
CA ARG A 220 20.19 -4.75 -9.79
C ARG A 220 19.87 -4.57 -8.31
N TYR A 221 18.61 -4.32 -7.96
CA TYR A 221 18.20 -4.19 -6.56
C TYR A 221 18.32 -5.51 -5.82
N LEU A 222 17.87 -6.60 -6.44
CA LEU A 222 17.94 -7.94 -5.86
C LEU A 222 19.37 -8.46 -5.77
N ASP A 223 20.23 -8.14 -6.74
CA ASP A 223 21.66 -8.47 -6.66
C ASP A 223 22.34 -7.74 -5.51
N ARG A 224 22.00 -6.45 -5.28
CA ARG A 224 22.49 -5.71 -4.11
C ARG A 224 21.96 -6.31 -2.81
N ALA A 225 20.68 -6.67 -2.75
CA ALA A 225 20.10 -7.30 -1.56
C ALA A 225 20.80 -8.63 -1.25
N ASP A 226 21.04 -9.46 -2.28
CA ASP A 226 21.77 -10.72 -2.15
C ASP A 226 23.18 -10.55 -1.57
N THR A 227 23.89 -9.46 -1.88
CA THR A 227 25.22 -9.24 -1.28
C THR A 227 25.18 -9.07 0.23
N VAL A 228 24.04 -8.65 0.78
CA VAL A 228 23.82 -8.46 2.21
C VAL A 228 23.22 -9.70 2.85
N THR A 229 22.44 -10.49 2.10
CA THR A 229 21.74 -11.70 2.58
C THR A 229 22.42 -13.02 2.19
N LYS A 230 23.67 -12.97 1.74
CA LYS A 230 24.59 -14.12 1.63
C LYS A 230 25.33 -14.32 2.95
#